data_AF-A0A963FPR5-F1
#
_entry.id   AF-A0A963FPR5-F1
#
_cell.length_a   1.000
_cell.length_b   1.000
_cell.length_c   1.000
_cell.angle_alpha   90.00
_cell.angle_beta   90.00
_cell.angle_gamma   90.00
#
_symmetry.space_group_name_H-M   'P 1'
#
loop_
_entity.id
_entity.type
_entity.pdbx_description
1 polymer ?
#
loop_
_entity_poly.entity_id
_entity_poly.type
_entity_poly.pdbx_seq_one_letter_code
_entity_poly.pdbx_strand_id
1 'polypeptide(L)' 'MAKNGLAGATSPYLLQHADNPVDWHQWGE' A
#
# COMPACT_ATOMS: atom_id res chain seq x y z
N MET A 1 -1.42 3.24 -13.31
CA MET A 1 -1.92 3.63 -11.99
C MET A 1 -0.71 3.60 -11.07
N ALA A 2 -0.43 4.70 -10.36
CA ALA A 2 0.74 4.78 -9.50
C ALA A 2 0.56 3.81 -8.32
N LYS A 3 1.54 2.92 -8.12
CA LYS A 3 1.55 1.99 -6.99
C LYS A 3 1.94 2.78 -5.74
N ASN A 4 1.10 2.78 -4.70
CA ASN A 4 1.39 3.51 -3.46
C ASN A 4 2.39 2.74 -2.56
N GLY A 5 2.76 3.33 -1.42
CA GLY A 5 3.68 2.75 -0.44
C GLY A 5 3.29 1.37 0.13
N LEU A 6 2.05 0.90 -0.06
CA LEU A 6 1.62 -0.43 0.38
C LEU A 6 2.05 -1.57 -0.56
N ALA A 7 2.62 -1.24 -1.72
CA ALA A 7 3.11 -2.20 -2.71
C ALA A 7 4.11 -3.24 -2.18
N GLY A 8 4.84 -2.90 -1.12
CA GLY A 8 5.84 -3.75 -0.46
C GLY A 8 5.37 -4.40 0.85
N ALA A 9 4.09 -4.24 1.21
CA ALA A 9 3.56 -4.82 2.43
C ALA A 9 3.47 -6.35 2.37
N THR A 10 3.60 -7.02 3.50
CA THR A 10 3.41 -8.48 3.62
C THR A 10 1.98 -8.85 4.00
N SER A 11 1.21 -7.90 4.53
CA SER A 11 -0.18 -8.11 4.92
C SER A 11 -1.09 -8.20 3.70
N PRO A 12 -1.90 -9.26 3.54
CA PRO A 12 -2.87 -9.37 2.45
C PRO A 12 -3.84 -8.19 2.37
N TYR A 13 -4.22 -7.63 3.53
CA TYR A 13 -5.10 -6.46 3.61
C TYR A 13 -4.45 -5.21 3.02
N LEU A 14 -3.17 -4.97 3.31
CA LEU A 14 -2.45 -3.80 2.80
C LEU A 14 -2.20 -3.91 1.30
N LEU A 15 -1.88 -5.11 0.82
CA LEU A 15 -1.68 -5.37 -0.61
C LEU A 15 -2.95 -5.17 -1.43
N GLN A 16 -4.13 -5.42 -0.86
CA GLN A 16 -5.40 -5.13 -1.52
C GLN A 16 -5.56 -3.63 -1.86
N HIS A 17 -4.85 -2.75 -1.15
CA HIS A 17 -4.91 -1.31 -1.32
C HIS A 17 -3.72 -0.73 -2.10
N ALA A 18 -2.81 -1.56 -2.63
CA ALA A 18 -1.57 -1.12 -3.29
C ALA A 18 -1.79 -0.30 -4.58
N ASP A 19 -2.95 -0.47 -5.23
CA ASP A 19 -3.32 0.22 -6.47
C ASP A 19 -4.24 1.43 -6.25
N ASN A 20 -4.54 1.76 -4.99
CA ASN A 20 -5.34 2.94 -4.68
C ASN A 20 -4.59 4.22 -5.12
N PRO A 21 -5.30 5.22 -5.69
CA PRO A 21 -4.69 6.46 -6.18
C PRO A 21 -4.19 7.37 -5.04
N VAL A 22 -4.56 7.07 -3.80
CA VAL A 22 -4.06 7.72 -2.59
C VAL A 22 -2.74 7.07 -2.19
N ASP A 23 -1.73 7.89 -1.90
CA ASP A 23 -0.42 7.42 -1.47
C ASP A 23 -0.44 6.97 0.00
N TRP A 24 -0.89 5.74 0.22
CA TRP A 24 -0.90 5.10 1.53
C TRP A 24 0.49 4.58 1.91
N HIS A 25 0.87 4.82 3.17
CA HIS A 25 2.07 4.28 3.79
C HIS A 25 1.69 3.38 4.97
N GLN A 26 2.54 2.39 5.25
CA GLN A 26 2.36 1.54 6.43
C GLN A 26 2.58 2.40 7.68
N TRP A 27 1.78 2.16 8.72
CA TRP A 27 1.99 2.84 9.99
C TRP A 27 3.16 2.22 10.74
N GLY A 28 4.15 3.02 11.12
CA GLY A 28 5.25 2.59 12.00
C GLY A 28 6.49 2.02 11.31
N GLU A 29 6.84 2.51 10.12
CA GLU A 29 8.25 2.57 9.72
C GLU A 29 9.04 3.58 10.58
#